data_AF-A0A257Z8W5-F1
#
_entry.id   AF-A0A257Z8W5-F1
#
_cell.length_a   1.000
_cell.length_b   1.000
_cell.length_c   1.000
_cell.angle_alpha   90.00
_cell.angle_beta   90.00
_cell.angle_gamma   90.00
#
_symmetry.space_group_name_H-M   'P 1'
#
loop_
_entity.id
_entity.type
_entity.pdbx_description
1 polymer ?
#
loop_
_entity_poly.entity_id
_entity_poly.type
_entity_poly.pdbx_seq_one_letter_code
_entity_poly.pdbx_strand_id
1 'polypeptide(L)'
;MLDSLISLDNTSASTSTLSNDAGMKLDSMISTLNVSDGRRFLFGGTKSGTAPMSNFEDGAQTALNTAFTAEFGMGPDDASASSITADQMTDFLDGAFAGEFDDANWAANWSGASDATRSSMISTSETITTSISANETAMRKIAMAYSMVSEFATSSLADETLQVIVSKAQSLLGEGIAGLTEMGAQIGSAEARITAVNDMMSQASDNTDTKLSTLESVDPAEAKTKVDLLTTQIEMSYSLTSQMLKLSIINYV
;
A
#
# COMPACT_ATOMS: atom_id res chain seq x y z
N MET A 1 -12.94 3.83 22.74
CA MET A 1 -12.46 5.23 22.60
C MET A 1 -13.54 6.26 22.93
N LEU A 2 -14.53 6.56 22.07
CA LEU A 2 -15.47 7.68 22.31
C LEU A 2 -16.37 7.52 23.55
N ASP A 3 -16.91 6.30 23.79
CA ASP A 3 -17.72 6.02 24.98
C ASP A 3 -16.90 5.95 26.28
N SER A 4 -15.60 5.65 26.19
CA SER A 4 -14.71 5.62 27.35
C SER A 4 -14.31 7.02 27.82
N LEU A 5 -14.35 8.00 26.91
CA LEU A 5 -14.06 9.41 27.20
C LEU A 5 -15.22 10.13 27.91
N ILE A 6 -16.44 9.55 27.87
CA ILE A 6 -17.64 10.11 28.51
C ILE A 6 -17.77 9.64 29.98
N SER A 7 -17.03 8.61 30.39
CA SER A 7 -17.06 8.01 31.74
C SER A 7 -15.92 8.51 32.64
N LEU A 8 -15.71 9.83 32.69
CA LEU A 8 -14.69 10.48 33.53
C LEU A 8 -15.07 10.59 35.03
N ASP A 9 -15.77 9.60 35.58
CA ASP A 9 -16.18 9.57 37.01
C ASP A 9 -15.34 8.58 37.86
N ASN A 10 -14.31 7.95 37.26
CA ASN A 10 -13.30 7.11 37.93
C ASN A 10 -11.93 7.27 37.24
N THR A 11 -11.31 8.44 37.43
CA THR A 11 -10.16 8.94 36.65
C THR A 11 -8.96 7.99 36.55
N SER A 12 -8.56 7.27 37.62
CA SER A 12 -7.37 6.38 37.58
C SER A 12 -7.59 5.03 36.87
N ALA A 13 -8.80 4.46 36.95
CA ALA A 13 -9.16 3.24 36.22
C ALA A 13 -9.39 3.55 34.73
N SER A 14 -9.90 4.74 34.43
CA SER A 14 -10.10 5.22 33.06
C SER A 14 -8.79 5.57 32.34
N THR A 15 -7.78 6.13 33.02
CA THR A 15 -6.46 6.42 32.40
C THR A 15 -5.66 5.18 32.08
N SER A 16 -5.56 4.24 33.02
CA SER A 16 -4.90 2.95 32.79
C SER A 16 -5.58 2.13 31.68
N THR A 17 -6.92 2.18 31.58
CA THR A 17 -7.64 1.56 30.46
C THR A 17 -7.34 2.26 29.14
N LEU A 18 -7.26 3.60 29.14
CA LEU A 18 -6.96 4.39 27.96
C LEU A 18 -5.53 4.17 27.43
N SER A 19 -4.53 4.19 28.32
CA SER A 19 -3.13 3.90 27.97
C SER A 19 -2.99 2.47 27.39
N ASN A 20 -3.63 1.47 28.01
CA ASN A 20 -3.64 0.10 27.48
C ASN A 20 -4.33 -0.01 26.11
N ASP A 21 -5.47 0.66 25.89
CA ASP A 21 -6.13 0.67 24.58
C ASP A 21 -5.24 1.34 23.53
N ALA A 22 -4.59 2.47 23.87
CA ALA A 22 -3.65 3.14 22.99
C ALA A 22 -2.46 2.26 22.61
N GLY A 23 -1.86 1.53 23.57
CA GLY A 23 -0.79 0.57 23.31
C GLY A 23 -1.23 -0.55 22.36
N MET A 24 -2.40 -1.16 22.60
CA MET A 24 -2.94 -2.18 21.69
C MET A 24 -3.22 -1.64 20.28
N LYS A 25 -3.67 -0.38 20.16
CA LYS A 25 -3.87 0.27 18.85
C LYS A 25 -2.55 0.58 18.15
N LEU A 26 -1.52 0.96 18.90
CA LEU A 26 -0.17 1.14 18.38
C LEU A 26 0.38 -0.18 17.82
N ASP A 27 0.28 -1.27 18.57
CA ASP A 27 0.69 -2.61 18.13
C ASP A 27 -0.08 -3.06 16.88
N SER A 28 -1.40 -2.84 16.86
CA SER A 28 -2.22 -3.13 15.69
C SER A 28 -1.80 -2.32 14.46
N MET A 29 -1.42 -1.05 14.65
CA MET A 29 -0.91 -0.20 13.58
C MET A 29 0.44 -0.71 13.07
N ILE A 30 1.39 -1.02 13.95
CA ILE A 30 2.70 -1.60 13.61
C ILE A 30 2.51 -2.90 12.81
N SER A 31 1.62 -3.78 13.28
CA SER A 31 1.27 -5.03 12.61
C SER A 31 0.70 -4.79 11.21
N THR A 32 -0.18 -3.79 11.05
CA THR A 32 -0.76 -3.41 9.76
C THR A 32 0.31 -2.87 8.79
N LEU A 33 1.24 -2.06 9.29
CA LEU A 33 2.37 -1.57 8.49
C LEU A 33 3.37 -2.68 8.13
N ASN A 34 3.41 -3.75 8.92
CA ASN A 34 4.19 -4.95 8.65
C ASN A 34 3.43 -5.99 7.80
N VAL A 35 2.34 -5.63 7.13
CA VAL A 35 1.66 -6.55 6.19
C VAL A 35 2.58 -6.89 5.00
N SER A 36 2.58 -8.16 4.63
CA SER A 36 3.39 -8.74 3.55
C SER A 36 2.54 -9.54 2.57
N ASP A 37 2.93 -9.53 1.29
CA ASP A 37 2.35 -10.39 0.24
C ASP A 37 2.91 -11.83 0.25
N GLY A 38 3.68 -12.18 1.28
CA GLY A 38 4.39 -13.45 1.43
C GLY A 38 5.82 -13.44 0.87
N ARG A 39 6.19 -12.44 0.07
CA ARG A 39 7.57 -12.26 -0.44
C ARG A 39 8.15 -10.90 -0.08
N ARG A 40 7.29 -9.89 0.09
CA ARG A 40 7.67 -8.50 0.26
C ARG A 40 6.67 -7.79 1.16
N PHE A 41 7.19 -6.93 2.04
CA PHE A 41 6.38 -6.03 2.85
C PHE A 41 5.83 -4.88 2.00
N LEU A 42 4.53 -4.62 2.13
CA LEU A 42 3.81 -3.64 1.31
C LEU A 42 4.28 -2.20 1.57
N PHE A 43 4.59 -1.89 2.83
CA PHE A 43 4.98 -0.55 3.28
C PHE A 43 6.51 -0.36 3.43
N GLY A 44 7.32 -1.31 2.95
CA GLY A 44 8.79 -1.25 3.04
C GLY A 44 9.48 -0.42 1.95
N GLY A 45 8.73 0.13 1.00
CA GLY A 45 9.29 0.84 -0.15
C GLY A 45 10.29 -0.02 -0.94
N THR A 46 11.48 0.51 -1.23
CA THR A 46 12.55 -0.27 -1.86
C THR A 46 13.17 -1.33 -0.93
N LYS A 47 13.07 -1.19 0.39
CA LYS A 47 13.54 -2.15 1.41
C LYS A 47 12.45 -3.12 1.83
N SER A 48 11.80 -3.76 0.86
CA SER A 48 10.65 -4.64 1.11
C SER A 48 11.01 -6.07 1.58
N GLY A 49 12.29 -6.38 1.76
CA GLY A 49 12.77 -7.71 2.18
C GLY A 49 12.77 -7.94 3.70
N THR A 50 12.54 -6.90 4.48
CA THR A 50 12.51 -6.94 5.96
C THR A 50 11.28 -6.19 6.45
N ALA A 51 10.84 -6.49 7.68
CA ALA A 51 9.71 -5.80 8.29
C ALA A 51 10.00 -4.28 8.33
N PRO A 52 9.08 -3.44 7.82
CA PRO A 52 9.29 -2.00 7.74
C PRO A 52 9.24 -1.31 9.11
N MET A 53 8.50 -1.83 10.07
CA MET A 53 8.37 -1.27 11.43
C MET A 53 8.97 -2.21 12.46
N SER A 54 9.76 -1.67 13.40
CA SER A 54 10.15 -2.35 14.64
C SER A 54 8.95 -2.43 15.60
N ASN A 55 8.98 -3.37 16.55
CA ASN A 55 8.03 -3.30 17.66
C ASN A 55 8.34 -2.07 18.50
N PHE A 56 7.31 -1.53 19.16
CA PHE A 56 7.44 -0.31 19.94
C PHE A 56 8.48 -0.44 21.07
N GLU A 57 8.46 -1.58 21.78
CA GLU A 57 9.38 -1.91 22.87
C GLU A 57 10.84 -2.07 22.42
N ASP A 58 11.09 -2.33 21.13
CA ASP A 58 12.44 -2.64 20.62
C ASP A 58 13.33 -1.40 20.41
N GLY A 59 12.78 -0.19 20.58
CA GLY A 59 13.57 1.04 20.47
C GLY A 59 12.78 2.32 20.78
N ALA A 60 11.66 2.52 20.08
CA ALA A 60 10.83 3.72 20.18
C ALA A 60 10.42 4.04 21.63
N GLN A 61 9.96 3.06 22.39
CA GLN A 61 9.58 3.25 23.79
C GLN A 61 10.75 3.75 24.65
N THR A 62 11.93 3.17 24.49
CA THR A 62 13.13 3.58 25.23
C THR A 62 13.55 5.00 24.85
N ALA A 63 13.45 5.37 23.58
CA ALA A 63 13.77 6.72 23.11
C ALA A 63 12.82 7.76 23.71
N LEU A 64 11.50 7.50 23.70
CA LEU A 64 10.49 8.37 24.30
C LEU A 64 10.69 8.54 25.82
N ASN A 65 10.95 7.44 26.54
CA ASN A 65 11.20 7.49 27.98
C ASN A 65 12.52 8.21 28.32
N THR A 66 13.53 8.10 27.45
CA THR A 66 14.78 8.86 27.58
C THR A 66 14.55 10.35 27.37
N ALA A 67 13.78 10.74 26.34
CA ALA A 67 13.43 12.13 26.09
C ALA A 67 12.64 12.74 27.27
N PHE A 68 11.66 12.00 27.79
CA PHE A 68 10.89 12.41 28.97
C PHE A 68 11.78 12.61 30.19
N THR A 69 12.65 11.64 30.48
CA THR A 69 13.57 11.71 31.62
C THR A 69 14.59 12.83 31.47
N ALA A 70 15.03 13.14 30.25
CA ALA A 70 15.94 14.25 29.99
C ALA A 70 15.30 15.62 30.26
N GLU A 71 14.01 15.79 29.94
CA GLU A 71 13.28 17.03 30.16
C GLU A 71 12.90 17.22 31.63
N PHE A 72 12.34 16.19 32.26
CA PHE A 72 11.76 16.30 33.61
C PHE A 72 12.66 15.78 34.74
N GLY A 73 13.74 15.07 34.42
CA GLY A 73 14.64 14.46 35.40
C GLY A 73 14.04 13.26 36.15
N MET A 74 12.90 12.75 35.69
CA MET A 74 12.14 11.64 36.29
C MET A 74 11.44 10.82 35.20
N GLY A 75 11.05 9.59 35.53
CA GLY A 75 10.26 8.75 34.62
C GLY A 75 8.77 9.12 34.61
N PRO A 76 8.02 8.72 33.57
CA PRO A 76 6.59 9.05 33.44
C PRO A 76 5.69 8.39 34.49
N ASP A 77 6.14 7.27 35.09
CA ASP A 77 5.44 6.58 36.17
C ASP A 77 5.83 7.07 37.58
N ASP A 78 6.78 8.00 37.70
CA ASP A 78 7.20 8.51 39.00
C ASP A 78 6.05 9.28 39.68
N ALA A 79 5.85 9.09 40.98
CA ALA A 79 4.82 9.81 41.73
C ALA A 79 5.02 11.35 41.68
N SER A 80 6.27 11.79 41.47
CA SER A 80 6.65 13.20 41.32
C SER A 80 6.17 13.80 40.00
N ALA A 81 5.75 12.99 39.02
CA ALA A 81 5.20 13.45 37.75
C ALA A 81 3.94 14.32 37.92
N SER A 82 3.23 14.17 39.05
CA SER A 82 2.11 15.04 39.45
C SER A 82 2.47 16.53 39.53
N SER A 83 3.75 16.87 39.66
CA SER A 83 4.24 18.25 39.68
C SER A 83 4.40 18.89 38.29
N ILE A 84 4.32 18.10 37.22
CA ILE A 84 4.47 18.58 35.84
C ILE A 84 3.21 19.36 35.45
N THR A 85 3.38 20.63 35.09
CA THR A 85 2.27 21.49 34.68
C THR A 85 1.82 21.21 33.24
N ALA A 86 0.60 21.62 32.91
CA ALA A 86 0.05 21.55 31.56
C ALA A 86 0.93 22.29 30.52
N ASP A 87 1.50 23.43 30.89
CA ASP A 87 2.38 24.21 30.01
C ASP A 87 3.71 23.46 29.76
N GLN A 88 4.32 22.92 30.82
CA GLN A 88 5.56 22.14 30.70
C GLN A 88 5.36 20.88 29.85
N MET A 89 4.21 20.22 29.99
CA MET A 89 3.87 19.08 29.15
C MET A 89 3.66 19.51 27.69
N THR A 90 3.00 20.65 27.45
CA THR A 90 2.84 21.18 26.08
C THR A 90 4.20 21.44 25.43
N ASP A 91 5.11 22.09 26.14
CA ASP A 91 6.47 22.39 25.65
C ASP A 91 7.25 21.10 25.35
N PHE A 92 7.14 20.07 26.21
CA PHE A 92 7.73 18.76 25.96
C PHE A 92 7.15 18.09 24.70
N LEU A 93 5.82 18.08 24.58
CA LEU A 93 5.11 17.44 23.46
C LEU A 93 5.42 18.11 22.12
N ASP A 94 5.58 19.44 22.10
CA ASP A 94 5.90 20.21 20.89
C ASP A 94 7.41 20.29 20.59
N GLY A 95 8.26 19.96 21.58
CA GLY A 95 9.70 19.97 21.48
C GLY A 95 10.31 18.57 21.40
N ALA A 96 10.83 18.08 22.52
CA ALA A 96 11.61 16.85 22.60
C ALA A 96 10.83 15.63 22.11
N PHE A 97 9.53 15.52 22.45
CA PHE A 97 8.70 14.42 21.97
C PHE A 97 8.50 14.46 20.46
N ALA A 98 8.13 15.61 19.89
CA ALA A 98 7.95 15.74 18.45
C ALA A 98 9.23 15.41 17.67
N GLY A 99 10.39 15.78 18.22
CA GLY A 99 11.71 15.47 17.66
C GLY A 99 11.99 13.96 17.51
N GLU A 100 11.40 13.11 18.36
CA GLU A 100 11.54 11.64 18.23
C GLU A 100 10.86 11.06 16.97
N PHE A 101 10.06 11.85 16.27
CA PHE A 101 9.36 11.47 15.05
C PHE A 101 9.88 12.17 13.78
N ASP A 102 10.93 12.99 13.92
CA ASP A 102 11.67 13.53 12.79
C ASP A 102 12.33 12.40 11.98
N ASP A 103 12.68 12.66 10.72
CA ASP A 103 13.18 11.65 9.78
C ASP A 103 14.33 10.81 10.33
N ALA A 104 15.27 11.44 11.05
CA ALA A 104 16.43 10.75 11.62
C ALA A 104 16.04 9.77 12.75
N ASN A 105 15.23 10.24 13.71
CA ASN A 105 14.83 9.43 14.87
C ASN A 105 13.78 8.38 14.49
N TRP A 106 12.89 8.71 13.56
CA TRP A 106 11.98 7.75 12.96
C TRP A 106 12.72 6.60 12.28
N ALA A 107 13.72 6.90 11.45
CA ALA A 107 14.52 5.87 10.78
C ALA A 107 15.40 5.05 11.75
N ALA A 108 15.76 5.62 12.91
CA ALA A 108 16.58 4.95 13.91
C ALA A 108 15.75 4.03 14.82
N ASN A 109 14.58 4.50 15.28
CA ASN A 109 13.85 3.91 16.40
C ASN A 109 12.54 3.21 15.98
N TRP A 110 11.96 3.60 14.84
CA TRP A 110 10.62 3.19 14.42
C TRP A 110 10.59 2.38 13.13
N SER A 111 11.30 2.84 12.10
CA SER A 111 11.16 2.27 10.75
C SER A 111 12.48 1.96 10.07
N GLY A 112 12.59 0.72 9.58
CA GLY A 112 13.62 0.29 8.64
C GLY A 112 13.23 0.48 7.17
N ALA A 113 12.04 1.04 6.89
CA ALA A 113 11.53 1.25 5.54
C ALA A 113 12.40 2.26 4.77
N SER A 114 12.21 2.28 3.45
CA SER A 114 12.84 3.27 2.59
C SER A 114 11.84 4.40 2.29
N ASP A 115 12.31 5.64 2.26
CA ASP A 115 11.53 6.79 1.78
C ASP A 115 11.28 6.72 0.27
N ALA A 116 12.10 5.95 -0.46
CA ALA A 116 11.91 5.76 -1.88
C ALA A 116 10.69 4.86 -2.15
N THR A 117 9.60 5.48 -2.60
CA THR A 117 8.43 4.79 -3.12
C THR A 117 8.74 4.11 -4.46
N ARG A 118 8.20 2.92 -4.67
CA ARG A 118 8.27 2.22 -5.95
C ARG A 118 7.23 2.78 -6.90
N SER A 119 7.69 3.12 -8.09
CA SER A 119 6.84 3.50 -9.22
C SER A 119 6.67 2.32 -10.16
N SER A 120 5.44 2.04 -10.59
CA SER A 120 5.15 1.03 -11.61
C SER A 120 4.78 1.71 -12.92
N MET A 121 5.37 1.23 -14.01
CA MET A 121 5.02 1.67 -15.35
C MET A 121 3.77 0.90 -15.79
N ILE A 122 2.67 1.61 -16.00
CA ILE A 122 1.38 1.00 -16.36
C ILE A 122 1.05 1.14 -17.86
N SER A 123 1.82 1.95 -18.59
CA SER A 123 1.73 2.12 -20.04
C SER A 123 3.08 2.56 -20.60
N THR A 124 3.27 2.54 -21.92
CA THR A 124 4.51 2.96 -22.61
C THR A 124 4.93 4.41 -22.34
N SER A 125 4.04 5.23 -21.77
CA SER A 125 4.31 6.62 -21.40
C SER A 125 3.87 6.99 -19.98
N GLU A 126 3.42 6.02 -19.18
CA GLU A 126 2.80 6.32 -17.89
C GLU A 126 3.40 5.52 -16.74
N THR A 127 3.88 6.26 -15.74
CA THR A 127 4.42 5.74 -14.49
C THR A 127 3.60 6.28 -13.33
N ILE A 128 3.07 5.39 -12.50
CA ILE A 128 2.32 5.74 -11.30
C ILE A 128 3.08 5.24 -10.07
N THR A 129 3.15 6.05 -9.02
CA THR A 129 3.60 5.60 -7.70
C THR A 129 2.56 4.64 -7.11
N THR A 130 2.90 3.36 -6.98
CA THR A 130 1.97 2.31 -6.51
C THR A 130 2.29 1.81 -5.11
N SER A 131 3.16 2.50 -4.37
CA SER A 131 3.54 2.10 -3.02
C SER A 131 3.54 3.30 -2.09
N ILE A 132 3.08 3.07 -0.86
CA ILE A 132 3.19 3.99 0.25
C ILE A 132 4.26 3.46 1.20
N SER A 133 5.09 4.33 1.77
CA SER A 133 6.09 3.93 2.75
C SER A 133 5.52 3.99 4.18
N ALA A 134 6.04 3.18 5.09
CA ALA A 134 5.76 3.35 6.52
C ALA A 134 6.27 4.71 7.05
N ASN A 135 7.14 5.39 6.30
CA ASN A 135 7.72 6.69 6.65
C ASN A 135 6.81 7.89 6.37
N GLU A 136 5.61 7.68 5.82
CA GLU A 136 4.68 8.78 5.55
C GLU A 136 4.28 9.55 6.80
N THR A 137 4.17 10.87 6.67
CA THR A 137 3.85 11.78 7.78
C THR A 137 2.54 11.41 8.48
N ALA A 138 1.52 10.97 7.72
CA ALA A 138 0.24 10.55 8.28
C ALA A 138 0.37 9.35 9.23
N MET A 139 1.22 8.37 8.89
CA MET A 139 1.50 7.23 9.75
C MET A 139 2.21 7.70 11.01
N ARG A 140 3.24 8.55 10.88
CA ARG A 140 3.96 9.10 12.03
C ARG A 140 3.03 9.81 13.00
N LYS A 141 2.10 10.64 12.51
CA LYS A 141 1.14 11.37 13.38
C LYS A 141 0.23 10.43 14.18
N ILE A 142 -0.17 9.30 13.59
CA ILE A 142 -0.97 8.29 14.29
C ILE A 142 -0.11 7.56 15.33
N ALA A 143 1.14 7.21 14.98
CA ALA A 143 2.09 6.62 15.93
C ALA A 143 2.41 7.57 17.10
N MET A 144 2.62 8.86 16.83
CA MET A 144 2.79 9.91 17.84
C MET A 144 1.62 9.90 18.81
N ALA A 145 0.38 9.95 18.30
CA ALA A 145 -0.77 10.03 19.17
C ALA A 145 -0.96 8.79 20.06
N TYR A 146 -0.78 7.59 19.51
CA TYR A 146 -0.94 6.37 20.31
C TYR A 146 0.20 6.18 21.31
N SER A 147 1.45 6.41 20.92
CA SER A 147 2.59 6.31 21.84
C SER A 147 2.58 7.37 22.94
N MET A 148 2.13 8.59 22.62
CA MET A 148 1.93 9.64 23.60
C MET A 148 0.94 9.23 24.69
N VAL A 149 -0.19 8.64 24.28
CA VAL A 149 -1.22 8.20 25.23
C VAL A 149 -0.81 6.92 25.95
N SER A 150 -0.12 5.99 25.28
CA SER A 150 0.30 4.74 25.94
C SER A 150 1.36 5.01 27.01
N GLU A 151 2.36 5.84 26.72
CA GLU A 151 3.50 6.07 27.63
C GLU A 151 3.23 7.16 28.67
N PHE A 152 2.52 8.24 28.30
CA PHE A 152 2.42 9.42 29.16
C PHE A 152 1.05 9.62 29.80
N ALA A 153 -0.01 8.92 29.38
CA ALA A 153 -1.31 9.01 30.05
C ALA A 153 -1.34 8.17 31.34
N THR A 154 -0.43 8.46 32.27
CA THR A 154 -0.29 7.76 33.55
C THR A 154 -1.25 8.35 34.58
N SER A 155 -1.62 7.55 35.59
CA SER A 155 -2.42 8.02 36.72
C SER A 155 -1.66 8.92 37.69
N SER A 156 -0.35 9.10 37.49
CA SER A 156 0.53 9.92 38.33
C SER A 156 0.50 11.41 37.95
N LEU A 157 -0.04 11.77 36.77
CA LEU A 157 -0.17 13.15 36.32
C LEU A 157 -1.41 13.85 36.90
N ALA A 158 -1.36 15.18 36.97
CA ALA A 158 -2.53 15.99 37.25
C ALA A 158 -3.55 15.93 36.09
N ASP A 159 -4.84 16.07 36.40
CA ASP A 159 -5.94 15.95 35.42
C ASP A 159 -5.82 16.98 34.28
N GLU A 160 -5.36 18.20 34.57
CA GLU A 160 -5.14 19.25 33.57
C GLU A 160 -4.02 18.87 32.59
N THR A 161 -2.94 18.27 33.09
CA THR A 161 -1.80 17.80 32.28
C THR A 161 -2.21 16.62 31.40
N LEU A 162 -3.01 15.70 31.95
CA LEU A 162 -3.60 14.60 31.19
C LEU A 162 -4.52 15.10 30.07
N GLN A 163 -5.31 16.15 30.32
CA GLN A 163 -6.20 16.73 29.30
C GLN A 163 -5.42 17.30 28.11
N VAL A 164 -4.24 17.88 28.34
CA VAL A 164 -3.33 18.34 27.26
C VAL A 164 -2.90 17.17 26.39
N ILE A 165 -2.42 16.07 27.01
CA ILE A 165 -2.00 14.86 26.29
C ILE A 165 -3.13 14.32 25.42
N VAL A 166 -4.32 14.13 26.00
CA VAL A 166 -5.48 13.58 25.28
C VAL A 166 -5.92 14.50 24.16
N SER A 167 -5.95 15.81 24.39
CA SER A 167 -6.38 16.80 23.39
C SER A 167 -5.39 16.86 22.21
N LYS A 168 -4.09 16.82 22.49
CA LYS A 168 -3.04 16.78 21.47
C LYS A 168 -3.10 15.48 20.66
N ALA A 169 -3.25 14.34 21.33
CA ALA A 169 -3.41 13.05 20.67
C ALA A 169 -4.65 13.02 19.74
N GLN A 170 -5.78 13.59 20.17
CA GLN A 170 -6.97 13.73 19.32
C GLN A 170 -6.71 14.58 18.07
N SER A 171 -6.00 15.70 18.20
CA SER A 171 -5.62 16.53 17.06
C SER A 171 -4.73 15.77 16.07
N LEU A 172 -3.69 15.11 16.58
CA LEU A 172 -2.75 14.33 15.76
C LEU A 172 -3.42 13.15 15.06
N LEU A 173 -4.35 12.45 15.73
CA LEU A 173 -5.16 11.39 15.10
C LEU A 173 -6.05 11.95 14.00
N GLY A 174 -6.69 13.11 14.23
CA GLY A 174 -7.50 13.78 13.22
C GLY A 174 -6.70 14.12 11.95
N GLU A 175 -5.52 14.70 12.13
CA GLU A 175 -4.60 15.02 11.02
C GLU A 175 -4.06 13.76 10.33
N GLY A 176 -3.72 12.73 11.10
CA GLY A 176 -3.28 11.45 10.58
C GLY A 176 -4.35 10.77 9.72
N ILE A 177 -5.59 10.69 10.22
CA ILE A 177 -6.73 10.10 9.49
C ILE A 177 -7.05 10.90 8.22
N ALA A 178 -6.98 12.23 8.27
CA ALA A 178 -7.15 13.07 7.08
C ALA A 178 -6.07 12.75 6.03
N GLY A 179 -4.80 12.64 6.44
CA GLY A 179 -3.71 12.24 5.56
C GLY A 179 -3.87 10.82 4.99
N LEU A 180 -4.34 9.86 5.79
CA LEU A 180 -4.67 8.51 5.31
C LEU A 180 -5.78 8.55 4.26
N THR A 181 -6.80 9.38 4.45
CA THR A 181 -7.91 9.53 3.51
C THR A 181 -7.44 10.10 2.18
N GLU A 182 -6.56 11.10 2.22
CA GLU A 182 -5.94 11.68 1.02
C GLU A 182 -5.09 10.65 0.26
N MET A 183 -4.26 9.88 0.97
CA MET A 183 -3.49 8.78 0.37
C MET A 183 -4.39 7.70 -0.23
N GLY A 184 -5.48 7.34 0.45
CA GLY A 184 -6.49 6.41 -0.07
C GLY A 184 -7.16 6.92 -1.35
N ALA A 185 -7.45 8.22 -1.42
CA ALA A 185 -8.00 8.84 -2.63
C ALA A 185 -7.00 8.82 -3.80
N GLN A 186 -5.71 9.06 -3.53
CA GLN A 186 -4.66 8.96 -4.54
C GLN A 186 -4.52 7.53 -5.09
N ILE A 187 -4.53 6.51 -4.22
CA ILE A 187 -4.53 5.10 -4.63
C ILE A 187 -5.78 4.79 -5.46
N GLY A 188 -6.98 5.18 -5.00
CA GLY A 188 -8.22 4.92 -5.74
C GLY A 188 -8.24 5.55 -7.13
N SER A 189 -7.67 6.76 -7.28
CA SER A 189 -7.50 7.39 -8.60
C SER A 189 -6.52 6.62 -9.49
N ALA A 190 -5.41 6.13 -8.93
CA ALA A 190 -4.46 5.29 -9.64
C ALA A 190 -5.10 3.96 -10.09
N GLU A 191 -5.89 3.31 -9.23
CA GLU A 191 -6.62 2.08 -9.55
C GLU A 191 -7.63 2.29 -10.69
N ALA A 192 -8.38 3.40 -10.66
CA ALA A 192 -9.31 3.76 -11.73
C ALA A 192 -8.58 3.97 -13.06
N ARG A 193 -7.39 4.60 -13.02
CA ARG A 193 -6.56 4.82 -14.22
C ARG A 193 -5.98 3.52 -14.78
N ILE A 194 -5.51 2.62 -13.91
CA ILE A 194 -5.05 1.27 -14.29
C ILE A 194 -6.18 0.49 -14.95
N THR A 195 -7.39 0.55 -14.38
CA THR A 195 -8.57 -0.12 -14.94
C THR A 195 -8.89 0.39 -16.35
N ALA A 196 -8.91 1.71 -16.53
CA ALA A 196 -9.15 2.31 -17.84
C ALA A 196 -8.10 1.92 -18.89
N VAL A 197 -6.81 1.86 -18.50
CA VAL A 197 -5.73 1.42 -19.40
C VAL A 197 -5.88 -0.06 -19.77
N ASN A 198 -6.21 -0.92 -18.80
CA ASN A 198 -6.45 -2.35 -19.07
C ASN A 198 -7.64 -2.56 -20.02
N ASP A 199 -8.72 -1.79 -19.87
CA ASP A 199 -9.87 -1.84 -20.77
C ASP A 199 -9.49 -1.42 -22.20
N MET A 200 -8.67 -0.38 -22.35
CA MET A 200 -8.15 0.05 -23.66
C MET A 200 -7.24 -1.01 -24.28
N MET A 201 -6.34 -1.61 -23.49
CA MET A 201 -5.44 -2.66 -23.97
C MET A 201 -6.20 -3.93 -24.40
N SER A 202 -7.25 -4.30 -23.65
CA SER A 202 -8.10 -5.45 -23.99
C SER A 202 -8.83 -5.20 -25.32
N GLN A 203 -9.42 -4.02 -25.51
CA GLN A 203 -10.04 -3.64 -26.79
C GLN A 203 -9.05 -3.62 -27.96
N ALA A 204 -7.81 -3.16 -27.72
CA ALA A 204 -6.76 -3.18 -28.73
C ALA A 204 -6.35 -4.63 -29.10
N SER A 205 -6.29 -5.53 -28.11
CA SER A 205 -6.06 -6.96 -28.32
C SER A 205 -7.19 -7.56 -29.16
N ASP A 206 -8.45 -7.38 -28.75
CA ASP A 206 -9.62 -7.93 -29.45
C ASP A 206 -9.71 -7.47 -30.90
N ASN A 207 -9.40 -6.19 -31.16
CA ASN A 207 -9.35 -5.64 -32.52
C ASN A 207 -8.20 -6.26 -33.33
N THR A 208 -7.04 -6.46 -32.70
CA THR A 208 -5.88 -7.10 -33.34
C THR A 208 -6.20 -8.56 -33.68
N ASP A 209 -6.83 -9.29 -32.76
CA ASP A 209 -7.26 -10.68 -32.96
C ASP A 209 -8.33 -10.80 -34.04
N THR A 210 -9.28 -9.85 -34.09
CA THR A 210 -10.29 -9.79 -35.15
C THR A 210 -9.65 -9.55 -36.52
N LYS A 211 -8.70 -8.62 -36.60
CA LYS A 211 -7.96 -8.34 -37.84
C LYS A 211 -7.09 -9.52 -38.26
N LEU A 212 -6.42 -10.17 -37.31
CA LEU A 212 -5.62 -11.37 -37.56
C LEU A 212 -6.51 -12.49 -38.07
N SER A 213 -7.63 -12.77 -37.41
CA SER A 213 -8.63 -13.75 -37.86
C SER A 213 -9.14 -13.43 -39.27
N THR A 214 -9.39 -12.17 -39.59
CA THR A 214 -9.78 -11.75 -40.95
C THR A 214 -8.67 -12.00 -41.98
N LEU A 215 -7.40 -11.80 -41.62
CA LEU A 215 -6.25 -12.02 -42.50
C LEU A 215 -5.89 -13.50 -42.65
N GLU A 216 -6.08 -14.31 -41.60
CA GLU A 216 -5.85 -15.76 -41.60
C GLU A 216 -7.03 -16.55 -42.18
N SER A 217 -8.22 -15.96 -42.18
CA SER A 217 -9.42 -16.57 -42.76
C SER A 217 -9.22 -16.75 -44.26
N VAL A 218 -9.06 -18.00 -44.68
CA VAL A 218 -9.12 -18.37 -46.09
C VAL A 218 -10.56 -18.17 -46.55
N ASP A 219 -10.77 -17.30 -47.55
CA ASP A 219 -12.08 -17.13 -48.19
C ASP A 219 -12.53 -18.48 -48.78
N PRO A 220 -13.62 -19.08 -48.27
CA PRO A 220 -14.11 -20.38 -48.75
C PRO A 220 -14.51 -20.34 -50.23
N ALA A 221 -14.93 -19.19 -50.76
CA ALA A 221 -15.28 -19.04 -52.17
C ALA A 221 -14.02 -19.03 -53.04
N GLU A 222 -12.95 -18.35 -52.60
CA GLU A 222 -11.67 -18.36 -53.32
C GLU A 222 -10.99 -19.73 -53.23
N ALA A 223 -11.02 -20.37 -52.06
CA ALA A 223 -10.53 -21.73 -51.86
C ALA A 223 -11.31 -22.73 -52.72
N LYS A 224 -12.64 -22.64 -52.75
CA LYS A 224 -13.49 -23.46 -53.63
C LYS A 224 -13.15 -23.22 -55.10
N THR A 225 -12.98 -21.98 -55.53
CA THR A 225 -12.61 -21.67 -56.91
C THR A 225 -11.25 -22.25 -57.28
N LYS A 226 -10.26 -22.18 -56.39
CA LYS A 226 -8.94 -22.82 -56.58
C LYS A 226 -9.04 -24.34 -56.63
N VAL A 227 -9.83 -24.96 -55.75
CA VAL A 227 -10.07 -26.41 -55.74
C VAL A 227 -10.79 -26.86 -57.00
N ASP A 228 -11.82 -26.15 -57.44
CA ASP A 228 -12.57 -26.45 -58.65
C ASP A 228 -11.65 -26.31 -59.88
N LEU A 229 -10.83 -25.25 -59.95
CA LEU A 229 -9.83 -25.06 -61.01
C LEU A 229 -8.79 -26.18 -61.05
N LEU A 230 -8.24 -26.58 -59.89
CA LEU A 230 -7.29 -27.69 -59.79
C LEU A 230 -7.94 -29.02 -60.20
N THR A 231 -9.18 -29.25 -59.81
CA THR A 231 -9.96 -30.43 -60.19
C THR A 231 -10.16 -30.50 -61.70
N THR A 232 -10.56 -29.39 -62.33
CA THR A 232 -10.69 -29.29 -63.79
C THR A 232 -9.35 -29.52 -64.50
N GLN A 233 -8.24 -28.99 -63.98
CA GLN A 233 -6.91 -29.23 -64.56
C GLN A 233 -6.49 -30.71 -64.46
N ILE A 234 -6.83 -31.38 -63.37
CA ILE A 234 -6.61 -32.82 -63.20
C ILE A 234 -7.45 -33.61 -64.19
N GLU A 235 -8.75 -33.31 -64.32
CA GLU A 235 -9.65 -33.97 -65.27
C GLU A 235 -9.20 -33.80 -66.71
N MET A 236 -8.75 -32.59 -67.09
CA MET A 236 -8.17 -32.33 -68.41
C MET A 236 -6.89 -33.13 -68.63
N SER A 237 -6.02 -33.24 -67.63
CA SER A 237 -4.78 -34.02 -67.71
C SER A 237 -5.06 -35.51 -67.87
N TYR A 238 -6.06 -36.05 -67.16
CA TYR A 238 -6.51 -37.44 -67.32
C TYR A 238 -7.15 -37.71 -68.68
N SER A 239 -8.00 -36.79 -69.14
CA SER A 239 -8.60 -36.83 -70.49
C SER A 239 -7.53 -36.84 -71.57
N LEU A 240 -6.55 -35.94 -71.48
CA LEU A 240 -5.43 -35.83 -72.42
C LEU A 240 -4.55 -37.09 -72.40
N THR A 241 -4.27 -37.64 -71.21
CA THR A 241 -3.54 -38.90 -71.05
C THR A 241 -4.31 -40.08 -71.66
N SER A 242 -5.63 -40.15 -71.47
CA SER A 242 -6.49 -41.18 -72.07
C SER A 242 -6.55 -41.07 -73.60
N GLN A 243 -6.57 -39.85 -74.15
CA GLN A 243 -6.43 -39.62 -75.60
C GLN A 243 -5.06 -40.03 -76.14
N MET A 244 -3.97 -39.70 -75.44
CA MET A 244 -2.62 -40.17 -75.81
C MET A 244 -2.48 -41.69 -75.76
N LEU A 245 -3.05 -42.35 -74.74
CA LEU A 245 -3.10 -43.82 -74.65
C LEU A 245 -3.91 -44.45 -75.79
N LYS A 246 -5.04 -43.86 -76.17
CA LYS A 246 -5.84 -44.32 -77.34
C LYS A 246 -5.10 -44.13 -78.67
N LEU A 247 -4.38 -43.03 -78.85
CA LEU A 247 -3.53 -42.80 -80.03
C LEU A 247 -2.33 -43.76 -80.08
N SER A 248 -1.79 -44.16 -78.92
CA SER A 248 -0.74 -45.18 -78.84
C SER A 248 -1.23 -46.59 -79.18
N ILE A 249 -2.51 -46.91 -78.96
CA ILE A 249 -3.08 -48.24 -79.24
C ILE A 249 -3.48 -48.38 -80.72
N ILE A 250 -3.92 -47.31 -81.38
CA ILE A 250 -4.25 -47.34 -82.83
C ILE A 250 -2.98 -47.39 -83.71
N ASN A 251 -1.79 -47.22 -83.14
CA ASN A 251 -0.50 -47.46 -83.81
C ASN A 251 0.15 -48.83 -83.48
N TYR A 252 -0.55 -49.75 -82.80
CA TYR A 252 -0.01 -51.07 -82.47
C TYR A 252 -0.88 -52.27 -82.91
N VAL A 253 -1.87 -52.07 -83.78
CA VAL A 253 -2.51 -53.17 -84.52
C VAL A 253 -2.71 -52.78 -85.97
#